data_AF-A0A2Z4WCI3-F1
#
_entry.id   AF-A0A2Z4WCI3-F1
#
_cell.length_a   1.000
_cell.length_b   1.000
_cell.length_c   1.000
_cell.angle_alpha   90.00
_cell.angle_beta   90.00
_cell.angle_gamma   90.00
#
_symmetry.space_group_name_H-M   'P 1'
#
loop_
_entity.id
_entity.type
_entity.pdbx_description
1 polymer ?
#
loop_
_entity_poly.entity_id
_entity_poly.type
_entity_poly.pdbx_seq_one_letter_code
_entity_poly.pdbx_strand_id
1 'polypeptide(L)'
;MSFIHSKYKLLVNEKKNTEIFQLKPDIVIAKCGIESIIIDTKWKSISSLYNRHGVKREDLYQMYAYLTRYPNVETVVLLYPYNNRIYNPNECLESWVLEHDENKKIKVYSVNLENEKLTIKSLRNIIKDININSKIYK
;
A
#
# COMPACT_ATOMS: atom_id res chain seq x y z
N MET A 1 9.45 -10.79 19.87
CA MET A 1 9.52 -10.14 18.54
C MET A 1 9.17 -11.19 17.50
N SER A 2 7.90 -11.38 17.14
CA SER A 2 7.45 -12.55 16.36
C SER A 2 7.55 -12.33 14.85
N PHE A 3 8.08 -13.35 14.17
CA PHE A 3 8.27 -13.50 12.73
C PHE A 3 6.93 -13.55 11.96
N ILE A 4 6.35 -12.40 11.60
CA ILE A 4 5.09 -12.36 10.83
C ILE A 4 5.33 -12.33 9.30
N HIS A 5 6.54 -12.02 8.84
CA HIS A 5 6.77 -11.55 7.46
C HIS A 5 6.94 -12.63 6.38
N SER A 6 6.65 -13.91 6.69
CA SER A 6 6.61 -15.02 5.73
C SER A 6 5.30 -15.81 5.74
N LYS A 7 4.24 -15.25 6.36
CA LYS A 7 2.98 -15.96 6.64
C LYS A 7 2.21 -16.35 5.37
N TYR A 8 2.29 -15.54 4.31
CA TYR A 8 1.43 -15.68 3.14
C TYR A 8 2.22 -15.92 1.84
N LYS A 9 1.75 -16.93 1.10
CA LYS A 9 2.33 -17.45 -0.14
C LYS A 9 1.33 -17.25 -1.26
N LEU A 10 1.82 -16.91 -2.46
CA LEU A 10 0.97 -16.75 -3.63
C LEU A 10 0.93 -18.02 -4.47
N LEU A 11 2.09 -18.67 -4.67
CA LEU A 11 2.23 -19.82 -5.54
C LEU A 11 3.08 -20.91 -4.89
N VAL A 12 2.61 -22.15 -5.03
CA VAL A 12 3.32 -23.36 -4.65
C VAL A 12 3.44 -24.22 -5.91
N ASN A 13 4.59 -24.88 -6.09
CA ASN A 13 4.78 -25.80 -7.20
C ASN A 13 3.90 -27.06 -7.00
N GLU A 14 3.03 -27.34 -7.95
CA GLU A 14 2.12 -28.50 -7.88
C GLU A 14 2.86 -29.84 -7.71
N LYS A 15 3.99 -30.04 -8.41
CA LYS A 15 4.69 -31.32 -8.45
C LYS A 15 5.70 -31.48 -7.31
N LYS A 16 6.39 -30.40 -6.97
CA LYS A 16 7.47 -30.41 -5.97
C LYS A 16 6.98 -30.00 -4.57
N ASN A 17 5.77 -29.46 -4.47
CA ASN A 17 5.24 -28.80 -3.28
C ASN A 17 6.17 -27.73 -2.69
N THR A 18 7.07 -27.18 -3.52
CA THR A 18 8.03 -26.16 -3.13
C THR A 18 7.42 -24.78 -3.32
N GLU A 19 7.65 -23.91 -2.35
CA GLU A 19 7.23 -22.52 -2.39
C GLU A 19 8.07 -21.74 -3.40
N ILE A 20 7.42 -21.10 -4.38
CA ILE A 20 8.14 -20.38 -5.44
C ILE A 20 7.95 -18.86 -5.30
N PHE A 21 6.82 -18.40 -4.75
CA PHE A 21 6.50 -16.98 -4.74
C PHE A 21 5.95 -16.51 -3.39
N GLN A 22 6.77 -15.77 -2.65
CA GLN A 22 6.40 -15.14 -1.39
C GLN A 22 5.78 -13.77 -1.64
N LEU A 23 4.67 -13.50 -0.98
CA LEU A 23 4.00 -12.21 -1.04
C LEU A 23 4.34 -11.40 0.21
N LYS A 24 5.52 -10.77 0.17
CA LYS A 24 6.06 -9.99 1.28
C LYS A 24 5.92 -8.50 0.99
N PRO A 25 5.14 -7.74 1.76
CA PRO A 25 5.14 -6.28 1.68
C PRO A 25 6.35 -5.68 2.40
N ASP A 26 6.67 -4.42 2.09
CA ASP A 26 7.73 -3.68 2.78
C ASP A 26 7.35 -3.37 4.24
N ILE A 27 6.10 -2.92 4.46
CA ILE A 27 5.61 -2.51 5.77
C ILE A 27 4.19 -3.05 5.99
N VAL A 28 3.96 -3.60 7.18
CA VAL A 28 2.64 -3.99 7.67
C VAL A 28 2.36 -3.23 8.96
N ILE A 29 1.19 -2.59 9.04
CA ILE A 29 0.70 -1.94 10.25
C ILE A 29 -0.42 -2.80 10.80
N ALA A 30 -0.32 -3.13 12.08
CA ALA A 30 -1.30 -3.93 12.80
C ALA A 30 -1.99 -3.09 13.89
N LYS A 31 -3.30 -3.29 14.05
CA LYS A 31 -4.10 -2.72 15.14
C LYS A 31 -4.52 -3.86 16.05
N CYS A 32 -4.20 -3.76 17.35
CA CYS A 32 -4.44 -4.84 18.32
C CYS A 32 -3.87 -6.20 17.89
N GLY A 33 -2.73 -6.20 17.19
CA GLY A 33 -2.07 -7.42 16.68
C GLY A 33 -2.64 -7.98 15.37
N ILE A 34 -3.68 -7.37 14.80
CA ILE A 34 -4.31 -7.78 13.54
C ILE A 34 -3.81 -6.88 12.40
N GLU A 35 -3.30 -7.47 11.32
CA GLU A 35 -2.83 -6.74 10.14
C GLU A 35 -3.97 -5.94 9.51
N SER A 36 -3.84 -4.61 9.43
CA SER A 36 -4.92 -3.72 8.96
C SER A 36 -4.53 -2.88 7.74
N ILE A 37 -3.27 -2.47 7.64
CA ILE A 37 -2.76 -1.67 6.53
C ILE A 37 -1.45 -2.28 6.03
N ILE A 38 -1.30 -2.36 4.71
CA ILE A 38 -0.03 -2.68 4.07
C ILE A 38 0.48 -1.45 3.33
N ILE A 39 1.79 -1.21 3.40
CA ILE A 39 2.46 -0.17 2.61
C ILE A 39 3.60 -0.85 1.84
N ASP A 40 3.62 -0.62 0.54
CA ASP A 40 4.67 -1.07 -0.37
C ASP A 40 5.34 0.15 -1.01
N THR A 41 6.65 0.25 -0.88
CA THR A 41 7.43 1.41 -1.29
C THR A 41 7.99 1.19 -2.69
N LYS A 42 7.96 2.24 -3.51
CA LYS A 42 8.45 2.18 -4.89
C LYS A 42 9.54 3.20 -5.10
N TRP A 43 10.70 2.78 -5.60
CA TRP A 43 11.78 3.69 -6.01
C TRP A 43 11.65 4.12 -7.48
N LYS A 44 10.59 4.87 -7.81
CA LYS A 44 10.36 5.41 -9.16
C LYS A 44 9.58 6.72 -9.09
N SER A 45 9.76 7.58 -10.10
CA SER A 45 9.04 8.85 -10.21
C SER A 45 7.63 8.63 -10.78
N ILE A 46 6.67 9.34 -10.22
CA ILE A 46 5.29 9.51 -10.73
C ILE A 46 5.05 10.99 -11.03
N SER A 47 4.01 11.31 -11.81
CA SER A 47 3.70 12.68 -12.25
C SER A 47 2.20 12.86 -12.42
N SER A 48 1.65 13.95 -11.88
CA SER A 48 0.23 14.31 -12.02
C SER A 48 -0.21 14.59 -13.45
N LEU A 49 0.73 14.72 -14.40
CA LEU A 49 0.42 14.86 -15.83
C LEU A 49 0.06 13.53 -16.51
N TYR A 50 0.39 12.39 -15.90
CA TYR A 50 0.08 11.08 -16.46
C TYR A 50 -1.19 10.51 -15.85
N ASN A 51 -1.90 9.69 -16.63
CA ASN A 51 -3.05 8.94 -16.12
C ASN A 51 -2.64 8.10 -14.91
N ARG A 52 -3.44 8.15 -13.84
CA ARG A 52 -3.17 7.50 -12.55
C ARG A 52 -1.79 7.84 -11.96
N HIS A 53 -1.34 9.07 -12.19
CA HIS A 53 0.00 9.56 -11.86
C HIS A 53 1.17 8.76 -12.50
N GLY A 54 0.92 7.84 -13.43
CA GLY A 54 1.94 6.93 -13.97
C GLY A 54 2.18 5.67 -13.13
N VAL A 55 1.28 5.32 -12.21
CA VAL A 55 1.29 4.02 -11.51
C VAL A 55 1.23 2.87 -12.53
N LYS A 56 2.14 1.90 -12.41
CA LYS A 56 2.22 0.78 -13.36
C LYS A 56 1.17 -0.27 -13.01
N ARG A 57 0.71 -1.00 -14.05
CA ARG A 57 -0.24 -2.12 -13.88
C ARG A 57 0.29 -3.20 -12.94
N GLU A 58 1.58 -3.51 -13.04
CA GLU A 58 2.25 -4.49 -12.17
C GLU A 58 2.13 -4.13 -10.68
N ASP A 59 2.22 -2.83 -10.34
CA ASP A 59 2.06 -2.37 -8.96
C ASP A 59 0.63 -2.60 -8.47
N LEU A 60 -0.36 -2.31 -9.32
CA LEU A 60 -1.78 -2.54 -8.99
C LEU A 60 -2.09 -4.02 -8.80
N TYR A 61 -1.53 -4.90 -9.65
CA TYR A 61 -1.68 -6.34 -9.48
C TYR A 61 -1.04 -6.85 -8.18
N GLN A 62 0.12 -6.30 -7.79
CA GLN A 62 0.74 -6.62 -6.51
C GLN A 62 -0.15 -6.16 -5.34
N MET A 63 -0.74 -4.96 -5.42
CA MET A 63 -1.68 -4.44 -4.42
C MET A 63 -2.94 -5.30 -4.30
N TYR A 64 -3.50 -5.73 -5.43
CA TYR A 64 -4.62 -6.65 -5.47
C TYR A 64 -4.29 -7.98 -4.79
N ALA A 65 -3.11 -8.54 -5.06
CA ALA A 65 -2.65 -9.76 -4.39
C ALA A 65 -2.54 -9.57 -2.86
N TYR A 66 -2.07 -8.42 -2.37
CA TYR A 66 -2.06 -8.14 -0.94
C TYR A 66 -3.48 -8.08 -0.35
N LEU A 67 -4.40 -7.32 -0.96
CA LEU A 67 -5.78 -7.19 -0.45
C LEU A 67 -6.54 -8.53 -0.39
N THR A 68 -6.32 -9.39 -1.38
CA THR A 68 -6.98 -10.70 -1.47
C THR A 68 -6.32 -11.75 -0.58
N ARG A 69 -5.00 -11.66 -0.36
CA ARG A 69 -4.27 -12.66 0.43
C ARG A 69 -4.26 -12.36 1.94
N TYR A 70 -4.33 -11.09 2.32
CA TYR A 70 -4.36 -10.64 3.71
C TYR A 70 -5.81 -10.29 4.12
N PRO A 71 -6.52 -11.21 4.79
CA PRO A 71 -7.98 -11.11 4.95
C PRO A 71 -8.42 -9.88 5.76
N ASN A 72 -7.63 -9.48 6.75
CA ASN A 72 -7.97 -8.36 7.64
C ASN A 72 -7.47 -6.99 7.14
N VAL A 73 -6.70 -6.96 6.05
CA VAL A 73 -6.15 -5.71 5.51
C VAL A 73 -7.21 -5.00 4.69
N GLU A 74 -7.64 -3.83 5.13
CA GLU A 74 -8.67 -3.02 4.44
C GLU A 74 -8.04 -2.03 3.47
N THR A 75 -6.81 -1.58 3.73
CA THR A 75 -6.13 -0.60 2.89
C THR A 75 -4.72 -1.05 2.57
N VAL A 76 -4.37 -1.00 1.28
CA VAL A 76 -2.99 -1.09 0.82
C VAL A 76 -2.56 0.22 0.19
N VAL A 77 -1.30 0.59 0.45
CA VAL A 77 -0.74 1.87 0.02
C VAL A 77 0.46 1.62 -0.87
N LEU A 78 0.43 2.19 -2.07
CA LEU A 78 1.63 2.43 -2.86
C LEU A 78 2.25 3.76 -2.44
N LEU A 79 3.48 3.70 -1.92
CA LEU A 79 4.19 4.88 -1.45
C LEU A 79 5.38 5.20 -2.37
N TYR A 80 5.29 6.34 -3.04
CA TYR A 80 6.32 6.82 -3.96
C TYR A 80 7.17 7.95 -3.34
N PRO A 81 8.44 8.11 -3.72
CA PRO A 81 9.19 9.30 -3.38
C PRO A 81 8.52 10.52 -4.01
N TYR A 82 8.37 11.57 -3.20
CA TYR A 82 7.95 12.88 -3.67
C TYR A 82 8.91 13.41 -4.75
N ASN A 83 8.35 14.07 -5.75
CA ASN A 83 9.09 14.84 -6.74
C ASN A 83 8.23 16.03 -7.19
N ASN A 84 8.87 17.02 -7.83
CA ASN A 84 8.23 18.28 -8.23
C ASN A 84 7.14 18.15 -9.32
N ARG A 85 6.93 16.97 -9.90
CA ARG A 85 5.87 16.70 -10.89
C ARG A 85 4.56 16.21 -10.24
N ILE A 86 4.53 16.11 -8.91
CA ILE A 86 3.34 15.74 -8.13
C ILE A 86 2.69 17.02 -7.64
N TYR A 87 1.44 17.25 -8.06
CA TYR A 87 0.59 18.29 -7.52
C TYR A 87 -0.07 17.80 -6.23
N ASN A 88 -0.26 18.69 -5.26
CA ASN A 88 -0.82 18.38 -3.93
C ASN A 88 -0.18 17.15 -3.26
N PRO A 89 1.16 17.09 -3.10
CA PRO A 89 1.87 15.89 -2.65
C PRO A 89 1.55 15.43 -1.21
N ASN A 90 0.83 16.25 -0.45
CA ASN A 90 0.38 15.97 0.91
C ASN A 90 -1.01 15.30 0.96
N GLU A 91 -1.66 15.12 -0.19
CA GLU A 91 -2.98 14.50 -0.32
C GLU A 91 -2.89 13.06 -0.85
N CYS A 92 -4.01 12.35 -0.81
CA CYS A 92 -4.18 11.06 -1.47
C CYS A 92 -4.23 11.27 -2.98
N LEU A 93 -3.20 10.81 -3.69
CA LEU A 93 -3.06 11.05 -5.13
C LEU A 93 -4.07 10.24 -5.94
N GLU A 94 -4.34 9.01 -5.50
CA GLU A 94 -5.30 8.10 -6.11
C GLU A 94 -5.94 7.23 -5.02
N SER A 95 -7.20 6.87 -5.22
CA SER A 95 -7.95 5.98 -4.33
C SER A 95 -8.91 5.12 -5.14
N TRP A 96 -8.72 3.81 -5.08
CA TRP A 96 -9.58 2.83 -5.74
C TRP A 96 -10.08 1.79 -4.74
N VAL A 97 -11.22 1.17 -5.06
CA VAL A 97 -11.80 0.03 -4.31
C VAL A 97 -11.78 -1.23 -5.16
N LEU A 98 -11.85 -2.40 -4.53
CA LEU A 98 -12.14 -3.63 -5.26
C LEU A 98 -13.61 -3.63 -5.68
N GLU A 99 -13.87 -4.05 -6.92
CA GLU A 99 -15.22 -4.12 -7.49
C GLU A 99 -16.20 -4.94 -6.62
N HIS A 100 -15.70 -6.02 -6.02
CA HIS A 100 -16.50 -6.96 -5.21
C HIS A 100 -16.40 -6.71 -3.69
N ASP A 101 -15.62 -5.72 -3.25
CA ASP A 101 -15.46 -5.37 -1.83
C ASP A 101 -15.04 -3.91 -1.68
N GLU A 102 -16.01 -3.03 -1.46
CA GLU A 102 -15.80 -1.58 -1.32
C GLU A 102 -14.98 -1.20 -0.07
N ASN A 103 -14.84 -2.13 0.89
CA ASN A 103 -14.02 -1.91 2.08
C ASN A 103 -12.52 -2.08 1.78
N LYS A 104 -12.17 -2.76 0.68
CA LYS A 104 -10.79 -3.04 0.27
C LYS A 104 -10.29 -1.95 -0.67
N LYS A 105 -9.36 -1.13 -0.17
CA LYS A 105 -8.90 0.09 -0.83
C LYS A 105 -7.43 -0.01 -1.26
N ILE A 106 -7.14 0.44 -2.47
CA ILE A 106 -5.79 0.73 -2.96
C ILE A 106 -5.62 2.24 -2.97
N LYS A 107 -4.66 2.76 -2.23
CA LYS A 107 -4.35 4.19 -2.18
C LYS A 107 -2.94 4.49 -2.64
N VAL A 108 -2.74 5.66 -3.19
CA VAL A 108 -1.43 6.14 -3.66
C VAL A 108 -1.09 7.44 -2.96
N TYR A 109 0.10 7.49 -2.36
CA TYR A 109 0.64 8.69 -1.75
C TYR A 109 2.09 8.90 -2.16
N SER A 110 2.58 10.11 -1.90
CA SER A 110 4.00 10.42 -1.98
C SER A 110 4.59 10.72 -0.60
N VAL A 111 5.88 10.44 -0.42
CA VAL A 111 6.64 10.73 0.81
C VAL A 111 7.83 11.62 0.50
N ASN A 112 8.00 12.69 1.27
CA ASN A 112 9.19 13.52 1.18
C ASN A 112 10.36 12.83 1.90
N LEU A 113 11.46 12.57 1.18
CA LEU A 113 12.66 11.88 1.66
C LEU A 113 13.87 12.80 1.90
N GLU A 114 13.68 14.12 1.82
CA GLU A 114 14.75 15.12 1.96
C GLU A 114 15.42 15.07 3.34
N ASN A 115 14.62 14.89 4.39
CA ASN A 115 15.11 14.66 5.75
C ASN A 115 14.09 13.90 6.59
N GLU A 116 14.58 13.29 7.67
CA GLU A 116 13.79 12.46 8.58
C GLU A 116 12.55 13.17 9.13
N LYS A 117 12.66 14.46 9.51
CA LYS A 117 11.55 15.23 10.07
C LYS A 117 10.40 15.37 9.06
N LEU A 118 10.72 15.65 7.80
CA LEU A 118 9.72 15.73 6.73
C LEU A 118 9.15 14.36 6.40
N THR A 119 9.98 13.32 6.32
CA THR A 119 9.53 11.94 6.07
C THR A 119 8.54 11.48 7.13
N ILE A 120 8.87 11.65 8.42
CA ILE A 120 7.99 11.29 9.53
C ILE A 120 6.68 12.10 9.47
N LYS A 121 6.74 13.40 9.13
CA LYS A 121 5.54 14.23 8.98
C LYS A 121 4.64 13.72 7.87
N SER A 122 5.18 13.41 6.69
CA SER A 122 4.44 12.83 5.56
C SER A 122 3.79 11.51 5.95
N LEU A 123 4.55 10.58 6.55
CA LEU A 123 4.02 9.29 6.99
C LEU A 123 2.90 9.44 8.02
N ARG A 124 3.06 10.32 9.01
CA ARG A 124 2.00 10.60 10.00
C ARG A 124 0.72 11.13 9.36
N ASN A 125 0.83 12.01 8.37
CA ASN A 125 -0.33 12.54 7.66
C ASN A 125 -1.05 11.46 6.87
N ILE A 126 -0.32 10.60 6.16
CA ILE A 126 -0.87 9.46 5.41
C ILE A 126 -1.65 8.53 6.35
N ILE A 127 -1.05 8.14 7.47
CA ILE A 127 -1.72 7.25 8.44
C ILE A 127 -2.95 7.91 9.06
N LYS A 128 -2.91 9.21 9.35
CA LYS A 128 -4.09 9.95 9.82
C LYS A 128 -5.21 9.96 8.78
N ASP A 129 -4.89 10.27 7.53
CA ASP A 129 -5.86 10.32 6.44
C ASP A 129 -6.54 8.95 6.21
N ILE A 130 -5.79 7.86 6.26
CA ILE A 130 -6.34 6.50 6.16
C ILE A 130 -7.30 6.20 7.33
N ASN A 131 -6.94 6.59 8.55
CA ASN A 131 -7.75 6.33 9.75
C ASN A 131 -8.99 7.23 9.89
N ILE A 132 -9.01 8.42 9.26
CA ILE A 132 -10.18 9.31 9.26
C ILE A 132 -11.23 8.78 8.27
N ASN A 133 -10.80 8.37 7.08
CA ASN A 133 -11.67 7.90 6.00
C ASN A 133 -12.23 6.48 6.21
N SER A 134 -11.83 5.78 7.29
CA SER A 134 -12.39 4.50 7.74
C SER A 134 -13.56 4.67 8.72
N LYS A 135 -13.91 5.90 9.11
CA LYS A 135 -15.01 6.20 10.04
C LYS A 135 -16.31 6.68 9.39
N ILE A 136 -16.41 6.72 8.06
CA ILE A 136 -17.66 7.12 7.40
C ILE A 136 -18.54 5.88 7.23
N TYR A 137 -19.41 5.66 8.23
CA TYR A 137 -20.57 4.78 8.11
C TYR A 137 -21.77 5.61 7.64
N LYS A 138 -22.41 5.17 6.56
CA LYS A 138 -23.86 5.20 6.40
C LYS A 138 -24.29 3.86 5.84
#